data_AF-A0A9C8H9K4-F1
#
_entry.id   AF-A0A9C8H9K4-F1
#
_cell.length_a   1.000
_cell.length_b   1.000
_cell.length_c   1.000
_cell.angle_alpha   90.00
_cell.angle_beta   90.00
_cell.angle_gamma   90.00
#
_symmetry.space_group_name_H-M   'P 1'
#
loop_
_entity.id
_entity.type
_entity.pdbx_description
1 polymer ?
#
loop_
_entity_poly.entity_id
_entity_poly.type
_entity_poly.pdbx_seq_one_letter_code
_entity_poly.pdbx_strand_id
1 'polypeptide(L)'
;KHIRKYPEEKRERFLSAAELRRIGEVLREMEAEGIELPSAILAARLLILTGCRLNEIMTLKWAYVDLAERVLRLPDSKSGAKVVHLGQPAVDLLRDAQRIDGNPWVITGTLPGKPLSDLQPFWQRVRARAGVKDVRIHDLRHTFASTAVASGQGLPMIGKLLGHTQVQTTARYAHLAAEPVRMAADAVAQNLRQSLG
;
A
#
# COMPACT_ATOMS: atom_id res chain seq x y z
N LYS A 1 1.92 -36.19 -4.26
CA LYS A 1 2.98 -35.51 -5.06
C LYS A 1 3.45 -34.27 -4.30
N HIS A 2 4.62 -34.32 -3.65
CA HIS A 2 5.24 -33.14 -3.04
C HIS A 2 5.81 -32.27 -4.15
N ILE A 3 5.19 -31.12 -4.42
CA ILE A 3 5.77 -30.10 -5.29
C ILE A 3 6.92 -29.48 -4.50
N ARG A 4 8.16 -29.69 -4.96
CA ARG A 4 9.33 -28.96 -4.46
C ARG A 4 9.05 -27.48 -4.70
N LYS A 5 8.93 -26.70 -3.62
CA LYS A 5 8.90 -25.23 -3.72
C LYS A 5 10.19 -24.81 -4.41
N TYR A 6 10.06 -24.12 -5.55
CA TYR A 6 11.19 -23.45 -6.16
C TYR A 6 11.86 -22.54 -5.12
N PRO A 7 13.19 -22.45 -5.08
CA PRO A 7 13.86 -21.50 -4.21
C PRO A 7 13.39 -20.09 -4.58
N GLU A 8 12.54 -19.50 -3.75
CA GLU A 8 12.23 -18.07 -3.84
C GLU A 8 13.44 -17.32 -3.28
N GLU A 9 14.23 -16.70 -4.16
CA GLU A 9 15.13 -15.64 -3.71
C GLU A 9 14.27 -14.54 -3.08
N LYS A 10 14.47 -14.30 -1.79
CA LYS A 10 13.84 -13.20 -1.07
C LYS A 10 14.39 -11.89 -1.62
N ARG A 11 13.75 -11.38 -2.67
CA ARG A 11 14.05 -10.06 -3.20
C ARG A 11 13.35 -9.02 -2.35
N GLU A 12 14.12 -8.19 -1.66
CA GLU A 12 13.61 -7.03 -0.93
C GLU A 12 13.68 -5.80 -1.86
N ARG A 13 12.53 -5.47 -2.45
CA ARG A 13 12.39 -4.30 -3.33
C ARG A 13 11.24 -3.43 -2.84
N PHE A 14 11.52 -2.15 -2.67
CA PHE A 14 10.57 -1.10 -2.36
C PHE A 14 11.02 0.19 -3.04
N LEU A 15 10.09 1.07 -3.39
CA LEU A 15 10.40 2.33 -4.07
C LEU A 15 11.17 3.27 -3.14
N SER A 16 12.22 3.89 -3.66
CA SER A 16 12.85 5.05 -3.02
C SER A 16 11.93 6.28 -3.07
N ALA A 17 12.23 7.31 -2.27
CA ALA A 17 11.49 8.57 -2.31
C ALA A 17 11.49 9.22 -3.70
N ALA A 18 12.61 9.14 -4.44
CA ALA A 18 12.71 9.66 -5.79
C ALA A 18 11.86 8.87 -6.80
N GLU A 19 11.81 7.54 -6.66
CA GLU A 19 10.96 6.69 -7.50
C GLU A 19 9.48 6.89 -7.21
N LEU A 20 9.10 7.02 -5.92
CA LEU A 20 7.73 7.35 -5.52
C LEU A 20 7.27 8.68 -6.13
N ARG A 21 8.13 9.70 -6.14
CA ARG A 21 7.82 10.99 -6.79
C ARG A 21 7.53 10.81 -8.29
N ARG A 22 8.41 10.12 -9.02
CA ARG A 22 8.20 9.84 -10.46
C ARG A 22 6.94 9.03 -10.73
N ILE A 23 6.67 7.99 -9.94
CA ILE A 23 5.43 7.22 -10.04
C ILE A 23 4.21 8.12 -9.81
N GLY A 24 4.26 9.00 -8.80
CA GLY A 24 3.19 9.95 -8.52
C GLY A 24 2.95 10.96 -9.65
N GLU A 25 4.03 11.48 -10.26
CA GLU A 25 3.98 12.34 -11.45
C GLU A 25 3.31 11.62 -12.62
N VAL A 26 3.78 10.42 -12.96
CA VAL A 26 3.22 9.60 -14.03
C VAL A 26 1.73 9.30 -13.81
N LEU A 27 1.32 8.96 -12.58
CA LEU A 27 -0.09 8.70 -12.29
C LEU A 27 -0.97 9.95 -12.46
N ARG A 28 -0.44 11.16 -12.19
CA ARG A 28 -1.17 12.41 -12.43
C ARG A 28 -1.25 12.74 -13.92
N GLU A 29 -0.16 12.54 -14.65
CA GLU A 29 -0.15 12.76 -16.11
C GLU A 29 -1.12 11.81 -16.83
N MET A 30 -1.09 10.52 -16.50
CA MET A 30 -2.01 9.52 -17.10
C MET A 30 -3.47 9.80 -16.74
N GLU A 31 -3.74 10.34 -15.56
CA GLU A 31 -5.07 10.80 -15.16
C GLU A 31 -5.53 12.00 -15.98
N ALA A 32 -4.65 13.00 -16.17
CA ALA A 32 -4.94 14.19 -16.96
C ALA A 32 -5.12 13.90 -18.46
N GLU A 33 -4.41 12.90 -18.99
CA GLU A 33 -4.58 12.42 -20.37
C GLU A 33 -5.92 11.71 -20.59
N GLY A 34 -6.54 11.18 -19.53
CA GLY A 34 -7.86 10.52 -19.60
C GLY A 34 -7.89 9.22 -20.39
N ILE A 35 -6.73 8.64 -20.74
CA ILE A 35 -6.63 7.41 -21.55
C ILE A 35 -6.70 6.11 -20.72
N GLU A 36 -6.46 6.20 -19.42
CA GLU A 36 -6.51 5.07 -18.51
C GLU A 36 -7.83 5.04 -17.74
N LEU A 37 -8.25 3.85 -17.31
CA LEU A 37 -9.41 3.72 -16.44
C LEU A 37 -9.15 4.46 -15.12
N PRO A 38 -10.02 5.41 -14.70
CA PRO A 38 -9.86 6.11 -13.43
C PRO A 38 -9.75 5.16 -12.22
N SER A 39 -10.47 4.03 -12.27
CA SER A 39 -10.41 2.98 -11.25
C SER A 39 -9.04 2.28 -11.17
N ALA A 40 -8.29 2.17 -12.27
CA ALA A 40 -6.95 1.59 -12.27
C ALA A 40 -5.94 2.53 -11.58
N ILE A 41 -6.03 3.84 -11.86
CA ILE A 41 -5.25 4.89 -11.19
C ILE A 41 -5.57 4.89 -9.69
N LEU A 42 -6.86 4.87 -9.34
CA LEU A 42 -7.31 4.77 -7.95
C LEU A 42 -6.74 3.52 -7.25
N ALA A 43 -6.78 2.36 -7.91
CA ALA A 43 -6.27 1.12 -7.34
C ALA A 43 -4.76 1.21 -7.02
N ALA A 44 -3.95 1.75 -7.93
CA ALA A 44 -2.52 1.92 -7.70
C ALA A 44 -2.24 2.89 -6.55
N ARG A 45 -2.95 4.03 -6.49
CA ARG A 45 -2.81 4.99 -5.38
C ARG A 45 -3.20 4.38 -4.04
N LEU A 46 -4.31 3.63 -3.98
CA LEU A 46 -4.74 2.94 -2.77
C LEU A 46 -3.73 1.87 -2.32
N LEU A 47 -3.16 1.09 -3.24
CA LEU A 47 -2.11 0.10 -2.91
C LEU A 47 -0.88 0.77 -2.27
N ILE A 48 -0.45 1.91 -2.83
CA ILE A 48 0.68 2.69 -2.29
C ILE A 48 0.35 3.26 -0.90
N LEU A 49 -0.85 3.81 -0.72
CA LEU A 49 -1.21 4.59 0.48
C LEU A 49 -1.73 3.75 1.65
N THR A 50 -2.08 2.47 1.42
CA THR A 50 -2.68 1.61 2.46
C THR A 50 -1.86 0.37 2.76
N GLY A 51 -0.94 -0.02 1.87
CA GLY A 51 -0.22 -1.29 1.97
C GLY A 51 -1.13 -2.52 1.87
N CYS A 52 -2.37 -2.39 1.39
CA CYS A 52 -3.29 -3.50 1.15
C CYS A 52 -2.73 -4.52 0.15
N ARG A 53 -3.23 -5.76 0.19
CA ARG A 53 -2.89 -6.76 -0.85
C ARG A 53 -3.58 -6.35 -2.15
N LEU A 54 -3.01 -6.77 -3.29
CA LEU A 54 -3.62 -6.54 -4.60
C LEU A 54 -5.10 -6.94 -4.59
N ASN A 55 -5.39 -8.20 -4.25
CA ASN A 55 -6.77 -8.67 -4.23
C ASN A 55 -7.66 -7.94 -3.23
N GLU A 56 -7.13 -7.45 -2.10
CA GLU A 56 -7.92 -6.68 -1.13
C GLU A 56 -8.42 -5.35 -1.73
N ILE A 57 -7.65 -4.75 -2.63
CA ILE A 57 -8.05 -3.54 -3.36
C ILE A 57 -8.90 -3.90 -4.58
N MET A 58 -8.49 -4.89 -5.38
CA MET A 58 -9.19 -5.28 -6.60
C MET A 58 -10.61 -5.82 -6.35
N THR A 59 -10.87 -6.38 -5.16
CA THR A 59 -12.20 -6.85 -4.74
C THR A 59 -12.86 -5.96 -3.70
N LEU A 60 -12.39 -4.72 -3.55
CA LEU A 60 -12.97 -3.79 -2.59
C LEU A 60 -14.39 -3.38 -3.02
N LYS A 61 -15.34 -3.50 -2.09
CA LYS A 61 -16.73 -3.07 -2.27
C LYS A 61 -17.03 -1.82 -1.44
N TRP A 62 -17.94 -0.99 -1.91
CA TRP A 62 -18.38 0.21 -1.17
C TRP A 62 -18.96 -0.12 0.21
N ALA A 63 -19.63 -1.27 0.36
CA ALA A 63 -20.14 -1.74 1.65
C ALA A 63 -19.05 -2.01 2.70
N TYR A 64 -17.79 -2.12 2.29
CA TYR A 64 -16.65 -2.33 3.18
C TYR A 64 -15.93 -1.03 3.54
N VAL A 65 -16.32 0.10 2.94
CA VAL A 65 -15.68 1.40 3.12
C VAL A 65 -16.45 2.20 4.16
N ASP A 66 -15.80 2.48 5.27
CA ASP A 66 -16.33 3.31 6.36
C ASP A 66 -15.48 4.58 6.46
N LEU A 67 -15.91 5.64 5.76
CA LEU A 67 -15.18 6.92 5.70
C LEU A 67 -15.30 7.74 6.99
N ALA A 68 -16.31 7.46 7.83
CA ALA A 68 -16.48 8.13 9.11
C ALA A 68 -15.42 7.64 10.09
N GLU A 69 -15.29 6.32 10.22
CA GLU A 69 -14.28 5.68 11.08
C GLU A 69 -12.90 5.57 10.40
N ARG A 70 -12.80 5.97 9.12
CA ARG A 70 -11.58 5.90 8.29
C ARG A 70 -11.00 4.49 8.25
N VAL A 71 -11.85 3.50 7.95
CA VAL A 71 -11.44 2.11 7.86
C VAL A 71 -12.01 1.39 6.64
N LEU A 72 -11.30 0.34 6.21
CA LEU A 72 -11.83 -0.72 5.37
C LEU A 72 -12.12 -1.96 6.23
N ARG A 73 -13.37 -2.43 6.22
CA ARG A 73 -13.80 -3.64 6.93
C ARG A 73 -13.83 -4.80 5.94
N LEU A 74 -12.73 -5.54 5.84
CA LEU A 74 -12.55 -6.61 4.84
C LEU A 74 -12.96 -7.97 5.44
N PRO A 75 -14.11 -8.55 5.08
CA PRO A 75 -14.55 -9.82 5.66
C PRO A 75 -13.75 -11.03 5.14
N ASP A 76 -13.37 -11.01 3.86
CA ASP A 76 -12.81 -12.15 3.14
C ASP A 76 -11.34 -11.91 2.73
N SER A 77 -10.47 -11.63 3.70
CA SER A 77 -9.03 -11.47 3.41
C SER A 77 -8.26 -12.79 3.52
N LYS A 78 -7.07 -12.86 2.91
CA LYS A 78 -6.18 -14.05 2.97
C LYS A 78 -5.91 -14.55 4.40
N SER A 79 -6.02 -13.68 5.40
CA SER A 79 -5.79 -13.99 6.81
C SER A 79 -7.07 -13.94 7.66
N GLY A 80 -8.25 -14.03 7.03
CA GLY A 80 -9.56 -13.87 7.67
C GLY A 80 -10.04 -12.42 7.69
N ALA A 81 -11.14 -12.16 8.39
CA ALA A 81 -11.69 -10.81 8.52
C ALA A 81 -10.67 -9.86 9.15
N LYS A 82 -10.53 -8.65 8.59
CA LYS A 82 -9.62 -7.63 9.13
C LYS A 82 -10.09 -6.21 8.87
N VAL A 83 -9.60 -5.30 9.71
CA VAL A 83 -9.82 -3.86 9.60
C VAL A 83 -8.51 -3.21 9.15
N VAL A 84 -8.57 -2.41 8.09
CA VAL A 84 -7.45 -1.58 7.62
C VAL A 84 -7.75 -0.13 7.96
N HIS A 85 -6.89 0.50 8.75
CA HIS A 85 -7.00 1.93 9.05
C HIS A 85 -6.46 2.78 7.90
N LEU A 86 -7.17 3.84 7.56
CA LEU A 86 -6.87 4.70 6.43
C LEU A 86 -6.27 6.02 6.91
N GLY A 87 -5.13 6.40 6.32
CA GLY A 87 -4.65 7.78 6.38
C GLY A 87 -5.57 8.71 5.59
N GLN A 88 -5.58 10.00 5.96
CA GLN A 88 -6.41 11.01 5.30
C GLN A 88 -6.30 11.01 3.76
N PRO A 89 -5.10 10.89 3.16
CA PRO A 89 -4.98 10.85 1.69
C PRO A 89 -5.74 9.69 1.03
N ALA A 90 -5.84 8.52 1.68
CA ALA A 90 -6.61 7.40 1.15
C ALA A 90 -8.13 7.62 1.32
N VAL A 91 -8.53 8.31 2.39
CA VAL A 91 -9.92 8.73 2.62
C VAL A 91 -10.37 9.70 1.52
N ASP A 92 -9.53 10.68 1.17
CA ASP A 92 -9.84 11.66 0.14
C ASP A 92 -10.02 11.00 -1.22
N LEU A 93 -9.12 10.08 -1.60
CA LEU A 93 -9.27 9.29 -2.82
C LEU A 93 -10.56 8.48 -2.88
N LEU A 94 -10.97 7.85 -1.76
CA LEU A 94 -12.20 7.07 -1.70
C LEU A 94 -13.46 7.94 -1.67
N ARG A 95 -13.35 9.17 -1.18
CA ARG A 95 -14.43 10.17 -1.18
C ARG A 95 -14.68 10.70 -2.58
N ASP A 96 -13.62 11.00 -3.32
CA ASP A 96 -13.68 11.59 -4.66
C ASP A 96 -13.88 10.54 -5.76
N ALA A 97 -13.67 9.27 -5.44
CA ALA A 97 -13.86 8.16 -6.37
C ALA A 97 -15.31 8.06 -6.86
N GLN A 98 -15.47 7.92 -8.17
CA GLN A 98 -16.77 7.78 -8.81
C GLN A 98 -17.51 6.54 -8.29
N ARG A 99 -18.77 6.75 -7.88
CA ARG A 99 -19.71 5.66 -7.56
C ARG A 99 -20.64 5.46 -8.75
N ILE A 100 -20.67 4.23 -9.25
CA ILE A 100 -21.59 3.82 -10.31
C ILE A 100 -22.81 3.19 -9.64
N ASP A 101 -24.00 3.71 -9.94
CA ASP A 101 -25.24 3.19 -9.37
C ASP A 101 -25.43 1.70 -9.71
N GLY A 102 -25.92 0.93 -8.73
CA GLY A 102 -26.04 -0.53 -8.84
C GLY A 102 -24.72 -1.32 -8.91
N ASN A 103 -23.54 -0.67 -8.91
CA ASN A 103 -22.25 -1.34 -8.94
C ASN A 103 -21.61 -1.38 -7.53
N PRO A 104 -21.39 -2.56 -6.92
CA PRO A 104 -20.87 -2.64 -5.56
C PRO A 104 -19.37 -2.35 -5.47
N TRP A 105 -18.62 -2.38 -6.58
CA TRP A 105 -17.17 -2.35 -6.58
C TRP A 105 -16.60 -0.93 -6.54
N VAL A 106 -15.55 -0.71 -5.75
CA VAL A 106 -14.77 0.53 -5.75
C VAL A 106 -13.88 0.59 -6.99
N ILE A 107 -13.23 -0.53 -7.33
CA ILE A 107 -12.35 -0.64 -8.49
C ILE A 107 -13.14 -1.29 -9.64
N THR A 108 -13.86 -0.46 -10.39
CA THR A 108 -14.74 -0.89 -11.48
C THR A 108 -13.96 -1.29 -12.73
N GLY A 109 -14.42 -2.33 -13.43
CA GLY A 109 -13.89 -2.73 -14.73
C GLY A 109 -14.65 -2.06 -15.88
N THR A 110 -14.30 -2.45 -17.12
CA THR A 110 -15.03 -2.01 -18.33
C THR A 110 -16.37 -2.72 -18.50
N LEU A 111 -16.51 -3.92 -17.94
CA LEU A 111 -17.77 -4.67 -17.97
C LEU A 111 -18.72 -4.16 -16.86
N PRO A 112 -19.99 -3.85 -17.19
CA PRO A 112 -20.97 -3.39 -16.21
C PRO A 112 -21.09 -4.33 -15.01
N GLY A 113 -21.08 -3.77 -13.79
CA GLY A 113 -21.21 -4.52 -12.54
C GLY A 113 -20.05 -5.44 -12.18
N LYS A 114 -18.94 -5.41 -12.92
CA LYS A 114 -17.74 -6.21 -12.65
C LYS A 114 -16.59 -5.33 -12.14
N PRO A 115 -15.72 -5.86 -11.26
CA PRO A 115 -14.51 -5.17 -10.90
C PRO A 115 -13.50 -5.23 -12.04
N LEU A 116 -12.45 -4.40 -11.98
CA LEU A 116 -11.29 -4.55 -12.85
C LEU A 116 -10.67 -5.95 -12.61
N SER A 117 -10.41 -6.70 -13.68
CA SER A 117 -9.92 -8.08 -13.57
C SER A 117 -8.42 -8.18 -13.37
N ASP A 118 -7.66 -7.27 -13.97
CA ASP A 118 -6.21 -7.26 -13.90
C ASP A 118 -5.63 -5.84 -13.92
N LEU A 119 -4.76 -5.55 -12.97
CA LEU A 119 -4.05 -4.28 -12.83
C LEU A 119 -2.62 -4.35 -13.38
N GLN A 120 -2.11 -5.55 -13.71
CA GLN A 120 -0.75 -5.74 -14.18
C GLN A 120 -0.42 -4.96 -15.46
N PRO A 121 -1.28 -4.94 -16.52
CA PRO A 121 -0.96 -4.20 -17.74
C PRO A 121 -0.83 -2.70 -17.48
N PHE A 122 -1.75 -2.13 -16.68
CA PHE A 122 -1.68 -0.74 -16.25
C PHE A 122 -0.38 -0.46 -15.47
N TRP A 123 -0.07 -1.30 -14.48
CA TRP A 123 1.14 -1.14 -13.67
C TRP A 123 2.44 -1.31 -14.48
N GLN A 124 2.45 -2.12 -15.53
CA GLN A 124 3.58 -2.19 -16.47
C GLN A 124 3.78 -0.87 -17.22
N ARG A 125 2.72 -0.23 -17.70
CA ARG A 125 2.79 1.07 -18.38
C ARG A 125 3.27 2.18 -17.45
N VAL A 126 2.73 2.25 -16.23
CA VAL A 126 3.17 3.22 -15.19
C VAL A 126 4.68 3.09 -14.94
N ARG A 127 5.17 1.87 -14.73
CA ARG A 127 6.58 1.61 -14.48
C ARG A 127 7.50 1.92 -15.65
N ALA A 128 7.06 1.58 -16.85
CA ALA A 128 7.80 1.89 -18.07
C ALA A 128 7.98 3.41 -18.21
N ARG A 129 6.90 4.18 -18.02
CA ARG A 129 6.91 5.64 -18.12
C ARG A 129 7.70 6.32 -17.00
N ALA A 130 7.66 5.77 -15.78
CA ALA A 130 8.42 6.30 -14.64
C ALA A 130 9.92 5.91 -14.65
N GLY A 131 10.35 5.05 -15.58
CA GLY A 131 11.70 4.50 -15.62
C GLY A 131 12.01 3.54 -14.47
N VAL A 132 10.99 2.87 -13.90
CA VAL A 132 11.12 1.97 -12.73
C VAL A 132 10.65 0.56 -13.11
N LYS A 133 11.45 -0.15 -13.90
CA LYS A 133 11.03 -1.41 -14.55
C LYS A 133 10.93 -2.61 -13.60
N ASP A 134 11.63 -2.57 -12.47
CA ASP A 134 11.95 -3.73 -11.66
C ASP A 134 11.04 -3.92 -10.43
N VAL A 135 10.13 -2.97 -10.15
CA VAL A 135 9.20 -2.97 -9.01
C VAL A 135 7.92 -3.71 -9.37
N ARG A 136 7.57 -4.78 -8.68
CA ARG A 136 6.30 -5.50 -8.89
C ARG A 136 5.16 -4.80 -8.16
N ILE A 137 3.92 -5.09 -8.55
CA ILE A 137 2.76 -4.49 -7.87
C ILE A 137 2.69 -4.85 -6.38
N HIS A 138 3.17 -6.04 -6.03
CA HIS A 138 3.26 -6.49 -4.64
C HIS A 138 4.33 -5.75 -3.83
N ASP A 139 5.33 -5.17 -4.50
CA ASP A 139 6.38 -4.37 -3.87
C ASP A 139 5.84 -3.02 -3.37
N LEU A 140 4.64 -2.61 -3.80
CA LEU A 140 3.95 -1.43 -3.26
C LEU A 140 3.59 -1.62 -1.77
N ARG A 141 3.23 -2.85 -1.36
CA ARG A 141 3.07 -3.18 0.06
C ARG A 141 4.39 -3.03 0.82
N HIS A 142 5.48 -3.52 0.23
CA HIS A 142 6.81 -3.41 0.82
C HIS A 142 7.24 -1.95 0.94
N THR A 143 6.87 -1.13 -0.04
CA THR A 143 7.09 0.32 -0.02
C THR A 143 6.35 0.98 1.13
N PHE A 144 5.06 0.70 1.33
CA PHE A 144 4.32 1.22 2.48
C PHE A 144 4.99 0.83 3.82
N ALA A 145 5.42 -0.43 3.94
CA ALA A 145 6.08 -0.93 5.14
C ALA A 145 7.45 -0.28 5.38
N SER A 146 8.29 -0.15 4.34
CA SER A 146 9.61 0.48 4.44
C SER A 146 9.48 1.96 4.78
N THR A 147 8.50 2.66 4.20
CA THR A 147 8.20 4.06 4.55
C THR A 147 7.77 4.19 6.00
N ALA A 148 6.97 3.26 6.53
CA ALA A 148 6.59 3.26 7.94
C ALA A 148 7.79 3.02 8.88
N VAL A 149 8.73 2.13 8.53
CA VAL A 149 9.98 1.99 9.30
C VAL A 149 10.80 3.27 9.25
N ALA A 150 10.97 3.85 8.07
CA ALA A 150 11.73 5.09 7.89
C ALA A 150 11.12 6.27 8.65
N SER A 151 9.81 6.28 8.89
CA SER A 151 9.14 7.27 9.74
C SER A 151 9.16 6.93 11.24
N GLY A 152 9.95 5.93 11.65
CA GLY A 152 10.15 5.56 13.05
C GLY A 152 9.06 4.68 13.65
N GLN A 153 8.16 4.11 12.85
CA GLN A 153 7.13 3.22 13.38
C GLN A 153 7.71 1.88 13.84
N GLY A 154 7.34 1.45 15.03
CA GLY A 154 7.73 0.15 15.56
C GLY A 154 7.11 -1.01 14.75
N LEU A 155 7.83 -2.14 14.68
CA LEU A 155 7.37 -3.35 13.98
C LEU A 155 5.96 -3.84 14.40
N PRO A 156 5.54 -3.78 15.68
CA PRO A 156 4.17 -4.14 16.05
C PRO A 156 3.11 -3.25 15.37
N MET A 157 3.36 -1.94 15.30
CA MET A 157 2.46 -0.99 14.64
C MET A 157 2.37 -1.27 13.14
N ILE A 158 3.52 -1.50 12.49
CA ILE A 158 3.56 -1.84 11.07
C ILE A 158 2.83 -3.16 10.80
N GLY A 159 3.00 -4.16 11.66
CA GLY A 159 2.26 -5.41 11.58
C GLY A 159 0.75 -5.21 11.63
N LYS A 160 0.28 -4.34 12.53
CA LYS A 160 -1.13 -3.96 12.64
C LYS A 160 -1.64 -3.24 11.39
N LEU A 161 -0.90 -2.24 10.90
CA LEU A 161 -1.23 -1.50 9.67
C LEU A 161 -1.39 -2.43 8.45
N LEU A 162 -0.51 -3.43 8.33
CA LEU A 162 -0.51 -4.36 7.20
C LEU A 162 -1.43 -5.58 7.38
N GLY A 163 -2.04 -5.75 8.56
CA GLY A 163 -2.81 -6.92 8.93
C GLY A 163 -1.99 -8.21 8.90
N HIS A 164 -0.76 -8.17 9.42
CA HIS A 164 0.07 -9.35 9.61
C HIS A 164 -0.32 -10.07 10.90
N THR A 165 -0.64 -11.36 10.80
CA THR A 165 -0.97 -12.22 11.95
C THR A 165 0.28 -12.77 12.63
N GLN A 166 1.42 -12.80 11.93
CA GLN A 166 2.69 -13.31 12.43
C GLN A 166 3.75 -12.20 12.44
N VAL A 167 4.37 -11.98 13.59
CA VAL A 167 5.43 -10.98 13.81
C VAL A 167 6.59 -11.19 12.84
N GLN A 168 6.94 -12.45 12.54
CA GLN A 168 8.01 -12.81 11.61
C GLN A 168 7.80 -12.24 10.20
N THR A 169 6.54 -12.01 9.80
CA THR A 169 6.25 -11.40 8.49
C THR A 169 6.74 -9.95 8.45
N THR A 170 6.60 -9.22 9.56
CA THR A 170 7.06 -7.83 9.70
C THR A 170 8.54 -7.73 10.04
N ALA A 171 9.11 -8.73 10.71
CA ALA A 171 10.52 -8.76 11.09
C ALA A 171 11.49 -8.60 9.91
N ARG A 172 11.06 -8.91 8.68
CA ARG A 172 11.86 -8.64 7.47
C ARG A 172 12.28 -7.18 7.33
N TYR A 173 11.50 -6.23 7.86
CA TYR A 173 11.83 -4.80 7.77
C TYR A 173 12.72 -4.29 8.91
N ALA A 174 13.07 -5.14 9.88
CA ALA A 174 13.82 -4.72 11.07
C ALA A 174 15.19 -4.09 10.71
N HIS A 175 15.84 -4.59 9.66
CA HIS A 175 17.14 -4.08 9.21
C HIS A 175 17.09 -2.64 8.68
N LEU A 176 15.90 -2.15 8.28
CA LEU A 176 15.71 -0.76 7.82
C LEU A 176 15.61 0.25 8.98
N ALA A 177 15.54 -0.23 10.23
CA ALA A 177 15.33 0.62 11.39
C ALA A 177 16.62 1.25 11.95
N ALA A 178 17.80 0.95 11.41
CA ALA A 178 19.07 1.40 11.99
C ALA A 178 19.15 2.93 12.18
N GLU A 179 18.80 3.70 11.15
CA GLU A 179 18.81 5.17 11.22
C GLU A 179 17.69 5.71 12.14
N PRO A 180 16.42 5.28 12.02
CA PRO A 180 15.36 5.65 12.98
C PRO A 180 15.71 5.33 14.44
N VAL A 181 16.36 4.20 14.71
CA VAL A 181 16.78 3.80 16.06
C VAL A 181 17.84 4.75 16.59
N ARG A 182 18.81 5.14 15.77
CA ARG A 182 19.82 6.14 16.15
C ARG A 182 19.17 7.49 16.48
N MET A 183 18.28 7.98 15.62
CA MET A 183 17.55 9.23 15.85
C MET A 183 16.72 9.19 17.15
N ALA A 184 16.08 8.05 17.43
CA ALA A 184 15.33 7.86 18.66
C ALA A 184 16.25 7.87 19.90
N ALA A 185 17.42 7.24 19.81
CA ALA A 185 18.41 7.25 20.89
C ALA A 185 18.90 8.68 21.17
N ASP A 186 19.22 9.45 20.12
CA ASP A 186 19.65 10.86 20.24
C ASP A 186 18.57 11.72 20.90
N ALA A 187 17.31 11.58 20.46
CA ALA A 187 16.18 12.34 21.02
C ALA A 187 15.95 12.02 22.50
N VAL A 188 15.97 10.74 22.89
CA VAL A 188 15.83 10.32 24.29
C VAL A 188 17.00 10.86 25.12
N ALA A 189 18.23 10.73 24.63
CA ALA A 189 19.41 11.22 25.33
C ALA A 189 19.37 12.74 25.53
N GLN A 190 18.93 13.52 24.54
CA GLN A 190 18.76 14.97 24.65
C GLN A 190 17.71 15.36 25.69
N ASN A 191 16.56 14.68 25.71
CA ASN A 191 15.51 14.93 26.71
C ASN A 191 15.97 14.61 28.13
N LEU A 192 16.70 13.50 28.30
CA LEU A 192 17.28 13.13 29.59
C LEU A 192 18.36 14.13 30.03
N ARG A 193 19.24 14.58 29.12
CA ARG A 193 20.25 15.60 29.41
C ARG A 193 19.62 16.88 29.96
N GLN A 194 18.54 17.37 29.34
CA GLN A 194 17.83 18.56 29.84
C GLN A 194 17.33 18.40 31.29
N SER A 195 17.02 17.18 31.71
CA SER A 195 16.56 16.88 33.07
C SER A 195 17.71 16.67 34.05
N LEU A 196 18.92 16.35 33.57
CA LEU A 196 20.10 16.09 34.39
C LEU A 196 20.97 17.33 34.63
N GLY A 197 20.80 18.40 33.85
CA GLY A 197 21.63 19.61 33.89
C GLY A 197 22.77 19.57 32.88
#